data_AF-A0A0F2SLX4-F1
#
_entry.id   AF-A0A0F2SLX4-F1
#
_cell.length_a   1.000
_cell.length_b   1.000
_cell.length_c   1.000
_cell.angle_alpha   90.00
_cell.angle_beta   90.00
_cell.angle_gamma   90.00
#
_symmetry.space_group_name_H-M   'P 1'
#
loop_
_entity.id
_entity.type
_entity.pdbx_description
1 polymer ?
#
loop_
_entity_poly.entity_id
_entity_poly.type
_entity_poly.pdbx_seq_one_letter_code
_entity_poly.pdbx_strand_id
1 'polypeptide(L)'
;MGHLIWVIVLIVVLLLNIPFGYWRGNVKKFTGQWFLSVHLPVLVIMLLRIRFDLGWEWTTFPILFGAFFLGQFLGAKWHHHWKKRMRVSNCLFYDIVRTRWIIIIVR
;
A
#
# COMPACT_ATOMS: atom_id res chain seq x y z
N MET A 1 -22.15 14.60 -5.68
CA MET A 1 -20.87 14.77 -4.95
C MET A 1 -20.34 13.48 -4.32
N GLY A 2 -21.20 12.54 -3.88
CA GLY A 2 -20.75 11.26 -3.29
C GLY A 2 -19.86 10.37 -4.18
N HIS A 3 -20.16 10.25 -5.49
CA HIS A 3 -19.36 9.39 -6.39
C HIS A 3 -17.89 9.83 -6.54
N LEU A 4 -17.61 11.13 -6.53
CA LEU A 4 -16.24 11.64 -6.62
C LEU A 4 -15.43 11.30 -5.37
N ILE A 5 -16.05 11.41 -4.19
CA ILE A 5 -15.43 11.08 -2.90
C ILE A 5 -15.05 9.59 -2.88
N TRP A 6 -15.93 8.71 -3.36
CA TRP A 6 -15.65 7.28 -3.47
C TRP A 6 -14.42 6.98 -4.33
N VAL A 7 -14.32 7.60 -5.51
CA VAL A 7 -13.16 7.41 -6.40
C VAL A 7 -11.87 7.91 -5.73
N ILE A 8 -11.91 9.08 -5.09
CA ILE A 8 -10.75 9.63 -4.37
C ILE A 8 -10.32 8.69 -3.25
N VAL A 9 -11.27 8.19 -2.44
CA VAL A 9 -10.96 7.26 -1.36
C VAL A 9 -10.37 5.97 -1.92
N LEU A 10 -10.92 5.40 -2.98
CA LEU A 10 -10.39 4.17 -3.59
C LEU A 10 -8.95 4.36 -4.09
N ILE A 11 -8.66 5.49 -4.73
CA ILE A 11 -7.31 5.84 -5.18
C ILE A 11 -6.38 5.98 -3.96
N VAL A 12 -6.81 6.68 -2.91
CA VAL A 12 -6.03 6.84 -1.67
C VAL A 12 -5.76 5.50 -1.01
N VAL A 13 -6.78 4.64 -0.89
CA VAL A 13 -6.64 3.28 -0.35
C VAL A 13 -5.66 2.46 -1.17
N LEU A 14 -5.76 2.49 -2.50
CA LEU A 14 -4.85 1.77 -3.37
C LEU A 14 -3.42 2.28 -3.21
N LEU A 15 -3.20 3.60 -3.30
CA LEU A 15 -1.88 4.21 -3.20
C LEU A 15 -1.23 4.00 -1.83
N LEU A 16 -2.00 4.12 -0.74
CA LEU A 16 -1.52 3.84 0.60
C LEU A 16 -1.12 2.37 0.75
N ASN A 17 -1.84 1.43 0.14
CA ASN A 17 -1.55 0.01 0.27
C ASN A 17 -0.33 -0.47 -0.52
N ILE A 18 0.16 0.29 -1.51
CA ILE A 18 1.38 -0.04 -2.25
C ILE A 18 2.62 -0.10 -1.33
N PRO A 19 2.99 0.95 -0.55
CA PRO A 19 4.14 0.89 0.35
C PRO A 19 3.98 -0.16 1.45
N PHE A 20 2.77 -0.37 1.99
CA PHE A 20 2.54 -1.44 2.96
C PHE A 20 2.68 -2.83 2.34
N GLY A 21 2.22 -3.03 1.10
CA GLY A 21 2.44 -4.26 0.33
C GLY A 21 3.92 -4.52 0.03
N TYR A 22 4.67 -3.46 -0.25
CA TYR A 22 6.12 -3.54 -0.43
C TYR A 22 6.81 -3.98 0.85
N TRP A 23 6.47 -3.34 1.98
CA TRP A 23 7.01 -3.69 3.30
C TRP A 23 6.68 -5.13 3.69
N ARG A 24 5.42 -5.55 3.51
CA ARG A 24 4.95 -6.91 3.75
C ARG A 24 5.72 -7.95 2.94
N GLY A 25 6.12 -7.60 1.71
CA GLY A 25 6.91 -8.46 0.83
C GLY A 25 8.34 -8.70 1.32
N ASN A 26 8.91 -7.77 2.10
CA ASN A 26 10.29 -7.85 2.59
C ASN A 26 10.43 -8.59 3.91
N VAL A 27 9.39 -8.56 4.76
CA VAL A 27 9.43 -9.13 6.12
C VAL A 27 9.01 -10.59 6.15
N LYS A 28 9.51 -11.35 7.15
CA LYS A 28 9.11 -12.75 7.36
C LYS A 28 7.65 -12.83 7.79
N LYS A 29 6.89 -13.76 7.21
CA LYS A 29 5.49 -14.03 7.60
C LYS A 29 5.40 -14.36 9.09
N PHE A 30 4.29 -13.98 9.72
CA PHE A 30 4.02 -14.19 11.16
C PHE A 30 4.96 -13.48 12.13
N THR A 31 5.67 -12.45 11.68
CA THR A 31 6.39 -11.53 12.58
C THR A 31 5.51 -10.34 12.96
N GLY A 32 5.85 -9.64 14.06
CA GLY A 32 5.15 -8.40 14.44
C GLY A 32 5.16 -7.35 13.33
N GLN A 33 6.26 -7.24 12.57
CA GLN A 33 6.33 -6.34 11.41
C GLN A 33 5.38 -6.76 10.29
N TRP A 34 5.26 -8.07 10.02
CA TRP A 34 4.29 -8.57 9.06
C TRP A 34 2.85 -8.27 9.50
N PHE A 35 2.56 -8.48 10.79
CA PHE A 35 1.24 -8.15 11.35
C PHE A 35 0.92 -6.66 11.19
N LEU A 36 1.84 -5.76 11.54
CA LEU A 36 1.68 -4.32 11.38
C LEU A 36 1.48 -3.91 9.92
N SER A 37 2.24 -4.50 9.00
CA SER A 37 2.14 -4.19 7.56
C SER A 37 0.78 -4.50 6.95
N VAL A 38 0.02 -5.42 7.56
CA VAL A 38 -1.35 -5.79 7.15
C VAL A 38 -2.40 -4.97 7.91
N HIS A 39 -2.25 -4.83 9.24
CA HIS A 39 -3.31 -4.25 10.08
C HIS A 39 -3.29 -2.71 10.10
N LEU A 40 -2.13 -2.06 10.00
CA LEU A 40 -2.06 -0.59 9.93
C LEU A 40 -2.89 -0.03 8.77
N PRO A 41 -2.76 -0.50 7.51
CA PRO A 41 -3.58 0.03 6.44
C PRO A 41 -5.07 -0.29 6.62
N VAL A 42 -5.46 -1.41 7.24
CA VAL A 42 -6.87 -1.69 7.56
C VAL A 42 -7.43 -0.66 8.56
N LEU A 43 -6.66 -0.32 9.60
CA LEU A 43 -7.05 0.73 10.56
C LEU A 43 -7.21 2.09 9.87
N VAL A 44 -6.30 2.45 8.97
CA VAL A 44 -6.39 3.71 8.19
C VAL A 44 -7.65 3.75 7.33
N ILE A 45 -8.02 2.63 6.67
CA ILE A 45 -9.25 2.55 5.86
C ILE A 45 -10.50 2.70 6.72
N MET A 46 -10.50 2.10 7.90
CA MET A 46 -11.62 2.23 8.86
C MET A 46 -11.81 3.69 9.28
N LEU A 47 -10.72 4.40 9.58
CA LEU A 47 -10.76 5.83 9.92
C LEU A 47 -11.25 6.68 8.73
N LEU A 48 -10.79 6.39 7.50
CA LEU A 48 -11.28 7.06 6.30
C LEU A 48 -12.78 6.85 6.10
N ARG A 49 -13.28 5.63 6.33
CA ARG A 49 -14.72 5.35 6.26
C ARG A 49 -15.53 6.22 7.22
N ILE A 50 -15.11 6.29 8.48
CA ILE A 50 -15.79 7.08 9.51
C ILE A 50 -15.70 8.59 9.18
N ARG A 51 -14.54 9.06 8.73
CA ARG A 51 -14.29 10.50 8.50
C ARG A 51 -15.05 11.08 7.30
N PHE A 52 -15.27 10.26 6.28
CA PHE A 52 -15.97 10.65 5.04
C PHE A 52 -17.41 10.15 4.99
N ASP A 53 -17.91 9.58 6.09
CA ASP A 53 -19.25 9.00 6.20
C ASP A 53 -19.60 8.07 5.02
N LEU A 54 -18.63 7.21 4.68
CA LEU A 54 -18.74 6.22 3.63
C LEU A 54 -19.62 5.10 4.16
N GLY A 55 -20.93 5.26 4.00
CA GLY A 55 -21.98 4.41 4.56
C GLY A 55 -21.67 2.91 4.55
N TRP A 56 -22.28 2.20 5.50
CA TRP A 56 -22.07 0.77 5.74
C TRP A 56 -22.83 -0.13 4.76
N GLU A 57 -22.87 0.25 3.48
CA GLU A 57 -23.50 -0.56 2.46
C GLU A 57 -22.62 -1.76 2.10
N TRP A 58 -23.22 -2.95 2.07
CA TRP A 58 -22.57 -4.21 1.71
C TRP A 58 -21.86 -4.17 0.36
N THR A 59 -22.36 -3.37 -0.60
CA THR A 59 -21.79 -3.18 -1.95
C THR A 59 -20.41 -2.51 -1.92
N THR A 60 -20.16 -1.64 -0.93
CA THR A 60 -18.93 -0.85 -0.83
C THR A 60 -17.75 -1.66 -0.28
N PHE A 61 -18.03 -2.72 0.48
CA PHE A 61 -17.00 -3.56 1.10
C PHE A 61 -16.16 -4.30 0.07
N PRO A 62 -16.72 -5.08 -0.89
CA PRO A 62 -15.94 -5.77 -1.91
C PRO A 62 -15.06 -4.82 -2.72
N ILE A 63 -15.55 -3.61 -3.02
CA ILE A 63 -14.81 -2.62 -3.81
C ILE A 63 -13.61 -2.10 -3.03
N LEU A 64 -13.79 -1.74 -1.76
CA LEU A 64 -12.69 -1.28 -0.90
C LEU A 64 -11.70 -2.39 -0.57
N PHE A 65 -12.18 -3.61 -0.30
CA PHE A 65 -11.33 -4.78 -0.13
C PHE A 65 -10.54 -5.07 -1.42
N GLY A 66 -11.19 -4.98 -2.57
CA GLY A 66 -10.53 -5.10 -3.88
C GLY A 66 -9.38 -4.10 -4.03
N ALA A 67 -9.63 -2.82 -3.76
CA ALA A 67 -8.59 -1.78 -3.80
C ALA A 67 -7.45 -2.04 -2.80
N PHE A 68 -7.77 -2.48 -1.59
CA PHE A 68 -6.80 -2.85 -0.55
C PHE A 68 -5.90 -3.99 -1.01
N PHE A 69 -6.49 -5.11 -1.43
CA PHE A 69 -5.75 -6.29 -1.87
C PHE A 69 -4.94 -5.99 -3.14
N LEU A 70 -5.48 -5.22 -4.08
CA LEU A 70 -4.76 -4.78 -5.27
C LEU A 70 -3.54 -3.94 -4.90
N GLY A 71 -3.67 -2.93 -4.03
CA GLY A 71 -2.53 -2.13 -3.57
C GLY A 71 -1.46 -2.98 -2.88
N GLN A 72 -1.87 -3.87 -1.98
CA GLN A 72 -0.97 -4.80 -1.27
C GLN A 72 -0.25 -5.78 -2.21
N PHE A 73 -0.94 -6.24 -3.26
CA PHE A 73 -0.39 -7.12 -4.28
C PHE A 73 0.60 -6.37 -5.17
N LEU A 74 0.25 -5.18 -5.64
CA LEU A 74 1.12 -4.33 -6.47
C LEU A 74 2.42 -3.99 -5.72
N GLY A 75 2.32 -3.61 -4.44
CA GLY A 75 3.48 -3.37 -3.58
C GLY A 75 4.40 -4.59 -3.46
N ALA A 76 3.83 -5.77 -3.21
CA ALA A 76 4.61 -7.00 -3.10
C ALA A 76 5.25 -7.42 -4.44
N LYS A 77 4.54 -7.26 -5.56
CA LYS A 77 5.06 -7.53 -6.90
C LYS A 77 6.22 -6.59 -7.23
N TRP A 78 6.09 -5.31 -6.89
CA TRP A 78 7.14 -4.32 -7.04
C TRP A 78 8.37 -4.71 -6.22
N HIS A 79 8.19 -5.06 -4.95
CA HIS A 79 9.26 -5.54 -4.08
C HIS A 79 10.01 -6.73 -4.70
N HIS A 80 9.26 -7.74 -5.16
CA HIS A 80 9.86 -8.92 -5.78
C HIS A 80 10.66 -8.59 -7.05
N HIS A 81 10.17 -7.67 -7.88
CA HIS A 81 10.88 -7.24 -9.08
C HIS A 81 12.17 -6.49 -8.74
N TRP A 82 12.13 -5.59 -7.76
CA TRP A 82 13.30 -4.80 -7.34
C TRP A 82 14.34 -5.62 -6.59
N LYS A 83 13.91 -6.58 -5.77
CA LYS A 83 14.79 -7.51 -5.07
C LYS A 83 15.74 -8.27 -6.01
N LYS A 84 15.31 -8.51 -7.26
CA LYS A 84 16.15 -9.15 -8.29
C LYS A 84 17.23 -8.22 -8.86
N ARG A 85 17.05 -6.90 -8.76
CA ARG A 85 17.96 -5.90 -9.37
C ARG A 85 18.79 -5.14 -8.35
N MET A 86 18.34 -5.03 -7.12
CA MET A 86 19.01 -4.24 -6.07
C MET A 86 18.70 -4.76 -4.66
N ARG A 87 19.51 -4.34 -3.69
CA ARG A 87 19.23 -4.54 -2.27
C ARG A 87 18.10 -3.60 -1.83
N VAL A 88 16.93 -4.20 -1.63
CA VAL A 88 15.68 -3.55 -1.21
C VAL A 88 15.58 -3.45 0.32
N SER A 89 14.97 -2.37 0.82
CA SER A 89 14.71 -2.11 2.24
C SER A 89 13.25 -2.44 2.62
N ASN A 90 12.86 -2.12 3.85
CA ASN A 90 11.46 -2.19 4.30
C ASN A 90 10.61 -1.01 3.80
N CYS A 91 11.23 0.09 3.35
CA CYS A 91 10.55 1.34 3.05
C CYS A 91 10.64 1.65 1.55
N LEU A 92 9.52 1.51 0.83
CA LEU A 92 9.44 1.79 -0.60
C LEU A 92 9.97 3.19 -0.97
N PHE A 93 9.59 4.22 -0.19
CA PHE A 93 10.04 5.59 -0.44
C PHE A 93 11.56 5.74 -0.36
N TYR A 94 12.18 5.08 0.62
CA TYR A 94 13.63 5.07 0.77
C TYR A 94 14.31 4.43 -0.44
N ASP A 95 13.81 3.29 -0.91
CA ASP A 95 14.36 2.60 -2.08
C ASP A 95 14.17 3.38 -3.38
N ILE A 96 13.05 4.12 -3.53
CA ILE A 96 12.82 5.03 -4.66
C ILE A 96 13.87 6.15 -4.66
N VAL A 97 14.05 6.83 -3.53
CA VAL A 97 15.01 7.94 -3.41
C VAL A 97 16.43 7.44 -3.66
N ARG A 98 16.79 6.30 -3.06
CA ARG A 98 18.10 5.67 -3.24
C ARG A 98 18.39 5.31 -4.69
N THR A 99 17.42 4.72 -5.40
CA THR A 99 17.59 4.35 -6.82
C THR A 99 17.81 5.59 -7.68
N ARG A 100 17.05 6.66 -7.45
CA ARG A 100 17.20 7.91 -8.20
C ARG A 100 18.55 8.58 -7.91
N TRP A 101 19.01 8.55 -6.66
CA TRP A 101 20.32 9.08 -6.27
C TRP A 101 21.49 8.34 -6.94
N ILE A 102 21.44 7.00 -7.02
CA ILE A 102 22.49 6.21 -7.69
C ILE A 102 22.57 6.55 -9.19
N ILE A 103 21.43 6.73 -9.87
CA ILE A 103 21.41 7.11 -11.29
C ILE A 103 22.02 8.50 -11.52
N ILE A 104 21.86 9.44 -10.58
CA ILE A 104 22.44 10.78 -10.68
C ILE A 104 23.95 10.77 -10.45
N ILE A 105 24.45 9.94 -9.53
CA ILE A 105 25.90 9.87 -9.23
C ILE A 105 26.68 9.13 -10.33
N VAL A 106 26.06 8.14 -10.98
CA VAL A 106 26.71 7.29 -11.99
C VAL A 106 26.64 7.89 -13.40
N ARG A 107 25.88 8.98 -13.60
CA ARG A 107 25.77 9.71 -14.86
C ARG A 107 26.69 10.92 -14.88
#